data_AF-A0A6N7F5M3-F1
#
_entry.id   AF-A0A6N7F5M3-F1
#
_cell.length_a   1.000
_cell.length_b   1.000
_cell.length_c   1.000
_cell.angle_alpha   90.00
_cell.angle_beta   90.00
_cell.angle_gamma   90.00
#
_symmetry.space_group_name_H-M   'P 1'
#
loop_
_entity.id
_entity.type
_entity.pdbx_description
1 polymer ?
#
loop_
_entity_poly.entity_id
_entity_poly.type
_entity_poly.pdbx_seq_one_letter_code
_entity_poly.pdbx_strand_id
1 'polypeptide(L)'
;MSGTGLGCLSRSRLVRRIAGAALAIGLCSAGVQSASALTFVIDFKEVAQGTTADMFGAEATNFNVTSYGFAAGDYALVTSSIIAALEQDFRGIVTSGFNVLSPIPDGQELDIDFVIGDIGGGASNGDTDFYYVQVGSSVSDSFLGQACLGCVRGNPFGAVGAVVASIFTDNINALGGVGAALTSGDLLATTNAITGTLSHEIGHTLDLEHCYKAGSVTDNGNAPLLGTGALDMPNADRLLDREFSFSCNLNFSGTQTQNSVQTLVTNLGLRDAPDSVTELPEPAMGAVFGLGLLGMAAMRRRARRAA
;
A
#
# COMPACT_ATOMS: atom_id res chain seq x y z
N MET A 1 -28.02 10.48 67.21
CA MET A 1 -28.02 9.65 68.43
C MET A 1 -27.03 8.52 68.21
N SER A 2 -26.13 8.33 69.18
CA SER A 2 -25.22 7.20 69.43
C SER A 2 -24.41 6.65 68.24
N GLY A 3 -23.08 6.72 68.17
CA GLY A 3 -22.09 6.86 69.23
C GLY A 3 -21.28 5.56 69.40
N THR A 4 -19.95 5.73 69.38
CA THR A 4 -18.93 4.99 70.16
C THR A 4 -18.65 3.52 69.79
N GLY A 5 -17.40 3.07 69.63
CA GLY A 5 -16.11 3.74 69.81
C GLY A 5 -14.93 2.77 69.91
N LEU A 6 -13.73 3.37 70.04
CA LEU A 6 -12.46 2.88 70.63
C LEU A 6 -11.83 1.61 70.02
N GLY A 7 -10.51 1.49 69.86
CA GLY A 7 -9.31 2.15 70.37
C GLY A 7 -8.16 1.13 70.20
N CYS A 8 -7.00 1.46 69.65
CA CYS A 8 -5.82 2.05 70.29
C CYS A 8 -4.66 1.03 70.45
N LEU A 9 -3.44 1.46 70.11
CA LEU A 9 -2.09 0.92 70.45
C LEU A 9 -1.62 -0.35 69.70
N SER A 10 -0.34 -0.59 69.40
CA SER A 10 0.92 0.20 69.38
C SER A 10 2.07 -0.75 68.95
N ARG A 11 2.91 -0.29 68.01
CA ARG A 11 4.36 -0.53 67.85
C ARG A 11 4.95 -1.95 67.61
N SER A 12 5.63 -2.02 66.46
CA SER A 12 7.09 -2.27 66.28
C SER A 12 7.57 -3.57 65.64
N ARG A 13 8.50 -3.35 64.67
CA ARG A 13 9.67 -4.13 64.19
C ARG A 13 9.57 -4.45 62.69
N LEU A 14 10.14 -3.61 61.82
CA LEU A 14 11.55 -3.63 61.39
C LEU A 14 11.96 -4.97 60.74
N VAL A 15 11.69 -5.17 59.44
CA VAL A 15 12.52 -6.05 58.58
C VAL A 15 12.56 -5.52 57.14
N ARG A 16 13.76 -5.08 56.75
CA ARG A 16 14.43 -5.11 55.43
C ARG A 16 13.76 -4.51 54.18
N ARG A 17 14.36 -3.38 53.79
CA ARG A 17 14.69 -2.93 52.43
C ARG A 17 14.85 -4.06 51.40
N ILE A 18 14.12 -3.99 50.29
CA ILE A 18 14.67 -4.15 48.93
C ILE A 18 14.04 -3.05 48.07
N ALA A 19 14.86 -2.09 47.69
CA ALA A 19 14.52 -1.10 46.68
C ALA A 19 14.56 -1.77 45.30
N GLY A 20 13.41 -1.95 44.68
CA GLY A 20 13.30 -2.24 43.25
C GLY A 20 13.01 -0.93 42.53
N ALA A 21 14.07 -0.24 42.08
CA ALA A 21 13.94 0.88 41.17
C ALA A 21 13.58 0.33 39.79
N ALA A 22 12.29 0.23 39.48
CA ALA A 22 11.83 0.05 38.11
C ALA A 22 11.78 1.45 37.46
N LEU A 23 12.93 1.87 36.92
CA LEU A 23 13.01 2.99 35.99
C LEU A 23 12.48 2.48 34.64
N ALA A 24 11.15 2.54 34.44
CA ALA A 24 10.58 2.40 33.11
C ALA A 24 10.78 3.74 32.38
N ILE A 25 11.83 3.79 31.57
CA ILE A 25 12.02 4.85 30.58
C ILE A 25 10.87 4.67 29.58
N GLY A 26 9.81 5.44 29.74
CA GLY A 26 8.83 5.64 28.70
C GLY A 26 9.50 6.41 27.57
N LEU A 27 10.11 5.69 26.62
CA LEU A 27 10.28 6.24 25.28
C LEU A 27 8.86 6.43 24.74
N CYS A 28 8.35 7.65 24.88
CA CYS A 28 7.38 8.15 23.93
C CYS A 28 8.13 8.20 22.60
N SER A 29 7.98 7.15 21.78
CA SER A 29 8.05 7.33 20.34
C SER A 29 6.92 8.29 19.99
N ALA A 30 7.21 9.60 20.07
CA ALA A 30 6.55 10.53 19.20
C ALA A 30 6.81 9.96 17.80
N GLY A 31 5.79 9.33 17.23
CA GLY A 31 5.87 8.78 15.89
C GLY A 31 6.43 9.89 15.02
N VAL A 32 7.60 9.63 14.43
CA VAL A 32 8.06 10.44 13.32
C VAL A 32 6.95 10.27 12.30
N GLN A 33 6.12 11.29 12.15
CA GLN A 33 5.14 11.35 11.09
C GLN A 33 5.94 11.13 9.82
N SER A 34 5.67 10.02 9.12
CA SER A 34 6.36 9.74 7.87
C SER A 34 6.27 10.98 6.99
N ALA A 35 7.30 11.23 6.18
CA ALA A 35 7.18 12.27 5.15
C ALA A 35 5.86 12.02 4.39
N SER A 36 5.07 13.07 4.16
CA SER A 36 3.77 12.91 3.50
C SER A 36 3.99 12.32 2.11
N ALA A 37 3.48 11.11 1.90
CA ALA A 37 3.58 10.41 0.63
C ALA A 37 2.48 10.90 -0.32
N LEU A 38 2.62 10.60 -1.61
CA LEU A 38 1.49 10.72 -2.53
C LEU A 38 0.46 9.65 -2.18
N THR A 39 -0.78 10.04 -1.86
CA THR A 39 -1.85 9.08 -1.58
C THR A 39 -2.90 9.03 -2.68
N PHE A 40 -3.26 7.83 -3.13
CA PHE A 40 -4.50 7.60 -3.87
C PHE A 40 -5.60 7.10 -2.92
N VAL A 41 -6.68 7.87 -2.84
CA VAL A 41 -7.90 7.47 -2.13
C VAL A 41 -8.79 6.71 -3.11
N ILE A 42 -8.99 5.42 -2.84
CA ILE A 42 -9.76 4.52 -3.70
C ILE A 42 -11.20 4.50 -3.20
N ASP A 43 -12.08 5.14 -3.96
CA ASP A 43 -13.52 5.20 -3.71
C ASP A 43 -14.21 4.02 -4.43
N PHE A 44 -14.36 2.91 -3.73
CA PHE A 44 -15.25 1.84 -4.20
C PHE A 44 -16.69 2.29 -3.98
N LYS A 45 -17.40 2.61 -5.06
CA LYS A 45 -18.72 3.22 -4.97
C LYS A 45 -19.71 2.32 -4.25
N GLU A 46 -20.23 2.71 -3.08
CA GLU A 46 -21.36 2.01 -2.47
C GLU A 46 -22.70 2.53 -3.00
N VAL A 47 -23.75 1.71 -2.84
CA VAL A 47 -25.12 2.02 -3.28
C VAL A 47 -25.63 3.38 -2.75
N ALA A 48 -25.20 3.79 -1.56
CA ALA A 48 -25.68 5.02 -0.92
C ALA A 48 -25.03 6.31 -1.45
N GLN A 49 -23.87 6.22 -2.11
CA GLN A 49 -23.11 7.40 -2.53
C GLN A 49 -23.67 8.07 -3.81
N GLY A 50 -24.47 7.34 -4.60
CA GLY A 50 -24.97 7.82 -5.89
C GLY A 50 -23.90 7.86 -6.98
N THR A 51 -24.20 8.55 -8.09
CA THR A 51 -23.30 8.71 -9.22
C THR A 51 -22.30 9.84 -8.98
N THR A 52 -21.03 9.60 -9.24
CA THR A 52 -19.97 10.62 -9.27
C THR A 52 -19.26 10.61 -10.62
N ALA A 53 -18.63 11.74 -10.96
CA ALA A 53 -17.89 11.90 -12.20
C ALA A 53 -16.42 12.15 -11.91
N ASP A 54 -15.54 11.68 -12.78
CA ASP A 54 -14.14 12.08 -12.78
C ASP A 54 -13.93 13.45 -13.43
N MET A 55 -12.68 13.90 -13.47
CA MET A 55 -12.32 15.18 -14.07
C MET A 55 -12.59 15.30 -15.58
N PHE A 56 -12.88 14.19 -16.27
CA PHE A 56 -13.29 14.17 -17.67
C PHE A 56 -14.81 14.05 -17.85
N GLY A 57 -15.55 13.95 -16.75
CA GLY A 57 -17.00 13.78 -16.75
C GLY A 57 -17.45 12.33 -16.94
N ALA A 58 -16.54 11.34 -16.86
CA ALA A 58 -16.94 9.94 -16.92
C ALA A 58 -17.62 9.54 -15.60
N GLU A 59 -18.82 8.97 -15.71
CA GLU A 59 -19.71 8.76 -14.57
C GLU A 59 -19.68 7.31 -14.10
N ALA A 60 -19.48 7.11 -12.80
CA ALA A 60 -19.50 5.82 -12.14
C ALA A 60 -20.61 5.74 -11.10
N THR A 61 -21.32 4.61 -11.11
CA THR A 61 -22.31 4.21 -10.11
C THR A 61 -21.73 3.11 -9.21
N ASN A 62 -22.55 2.50 -8.35
CA ASN A 62 -22.10 1.54 -7.37
C ASN A 62 -21.29 0.37 -7.96
N PHE A 63 -20.21 -0.01 -7.28
CA PHE A 63 -19.49 -1.25 -7.51
C PHE A 63 -20.34 -2.42 -7.01
N ASN A 64 -20.80 -3.28 -7.93
CA ASN A 64 -21.67 -4.40 -7.60
C ASN A 64 -20.89 -5.73 -7.55
N VAL A 65 -20.40 -6.12 -6.38
CA VAL A 65 -19.67 -7.40 -6.23
C VAL A 65 -20.51 -8.63 -6.59
N THR A 66 -21.85 -8.55 -6.56
CA THR A 66 -22.69 -9.69 -6.95
C THR A 66 -22.65 -9.98 -8.44
N SER A 67 -22.28 -9.02 -9.29
CA SER A 67 -22.09 -9.28 -10.72
C SER A 67 -20.89 -10.18 -10.99
N TYR A 68 -19.98 -10.28 -10.02
CA TYR A 68 -18.81 -11.17 -10.06
C TYR A 68 -19.06 -12.52 -9.36
N GLY A 69 -20.30 -12.82 -8.95
CA GLY A 69 -20.67 -14.08 -8.32
C GLY A 69 -20.46 -14.14 -6.81
N PHE A 70 -20.09 -13.03 -6.15
CA PHE A 70 -20.01 -12.92 -4.70
C PHE A 70 -21.37 -12.62 -4.06
N ALA A 71 -21.49 -12.85 -2.75
CA ALA A 71 -22.62 -12.32 -1.98
C ALA A 71 -22.41 -10.82 -1.70
N ALA A 72 -23.50 -10.07 -1.50
CA ALA A 72 -23.41 -8.66 -1.13
C ALA A 72 -22.62 -8.42 0.18
N GLY A 73 -22.61 -9.41 1.09
CA GLY A 73 -21.83 -9.38 2.32
C GLY A 73 -20.31 -9.54 2.13
N ASP A 74 -19.87 -9.97 0.94
CA ASP A 74 -18.44 -10.15 0.63
C ASP A 74 -17.78 -8.86 0.12
N TYR A 75 -18.50 -7.73 0.10
CA TYR A 75 -18.00 -6.46 -0.41
C TYR A 75 -16.64 -6.09 0.19
N ALA A 76 -16.51 -6.12 1.51
CA ALA A 76 -15.26 -5.81 2.20
C ALA A 76 -14.12 -6.81 1.90
N LEU A 77 -14.45 -8.08 1.68
CA LEU A 77 -13.46 -9.10 1.29
C LEU A 77 -12.87 -8.76 -0.09
N VAL A 78 -13.73 -8.44 -1.05
CA VAL A 78 -13.32 -8.12 -2.42
C VAL A 78 -12.51 -6.82 -2.45
N THR A 79 -13.00 -5.73 -1.84
CA THR A 79 -12.29 -4.45 -1.84
C THR A 79 -10.94 -4.52 -1.09
N SER A 80 -10.87 -5.25 0.03
CA SER A 80 -9.60 -5.45 0.74
C SER A 80 -8.60 -6.27 -0.07
N SER A 81 -9.07 -7.28 -0.82
CA SER A 81 -8.19 -8.04 -1.71
C SER A 81 -7.65 -7.19 -2.86
N ILE A 82 -8.46 -6.28 -3.41
CA ILE A 82 -8.04 -5.35 -4.46
C ILE A 82 -7.00 -4.36 -3.93
N ILE A 83 -7.21 -3.78 -2.76
CA ILE A 83 -6.23 -2.85 -2.16
C ILE A 83 -4.92 -3.56 -1.83
N ALA A 84 -4.96 -4.75 -1.25
CA ALA A 84 -3.73 -5.50 -0.96
C ALA A 84 -2.92 -5.81 -2.23
N ALA A 85 -3.61 -6.16 -3.34
CA ALA A 85 -2.96 -6.37 -4.63
C ALA A 85 -2.43 -5.05 -5.22
N LEU A 86 -3.18 -3.95 -5.10
CA LEU A 86 -2.74 -2.62 -5.55
C LEU A 86 -1.47 -2.17 -4.84
N GLU A 87 -1.43 -2.35 -3.51
CA GLU A 87 -0.23 -2.06 -2.71
C GLU A 87 0.95 -2.92 -3.17
N GLN A 88 0.71 -4.19 -3.49
CA GLN A 88 1.73 -5.11 -3.99
C GLN A 88 2.24 -4.69 -5.39
N ASP A 89 1.39 -4.22 -6.29
CA ASP A 89 1.79 -3.78 -7.64
C ASP A 89 2.81 -2.63 -7.59
N PHE A 90 2.68 -1.71 -6.62
CA PHE A 90 3.54 -0.53 -6.50
C PHE A 90 4.68 -0.70 -5.51
N ARG A 91 4.40 -1.21 -4.30
CA ARG A 91 5.41 -1.36 -3.23
C ARG A 91 6.12 -2.71 -3.25
N GLY A 92 5.56 -3.69 -3.96
CA GLY A 92 6.15 -5.01 -4.15
C GLY A 92 7.10 -5.12 -5.34
N ILE A 93 7.40 -4.02 -6.04
CA ILE A 93 8.39 -4.02 -7.13
C ILE A 93 9.75 -4.43 -6.55
N VAL A 94 10.34 -5.46 -7.15
CA VAL A 94 11.61 -6.00 -6.68
C VAL A 94 12.74 -4.97 -6.69
N THR A 95 13.67 -5.10 -5.76
CA THR A 95 14.83 -4.22 -5.65
C THR A 95 15.98 -4.66 -6.56
N SER A 96 16.96 -3.78 -6.74
CA SER A 96 18.19 -3.98 -7.51
C SER A 96 19.04 -5.15 -7.02
N GLY A 97 18.96 -5.53 -5.74
CA GLY A 97 19.61 -6.72 -5.19
C GLY A 97 18.98 -8.04 -5.66
N PHE A 98 17.69 -8.04 -6.01
CA PHE A 98 16.99 -9.20 -6.56
C PHE A 98 17.03 -9.22 -8.10
N ASN A 99 16.78 -8.08 -8.73
CA ASN A 99 16.81 -7.93 -10.19
C ASN A 99 17.63 -6.70 -10.58
N VAL A 100 18.74 -6.91 -11.28
CA VAL A 100 19.68 -5.85 -11.70
C VAL A 100 19.07 -4.80 -12.65
N LEU A 101 17.90 -5.08 -13.23
CA LEU A 101 17.17 -4.11 -14.07
C LEU A 101 16.31 -3.15 -13.24
N SER A 102 16.06 -3.46 -11.97
CA SER A 102 15.28 -2.60 -11.10
C SER A 102 16.08 -1.37 -10.67
N PRO A 103 15.52 -0.16 -10.81
CA PRO A 103 16.14 1.07 -10.31
C PRO A 103 15.93 1.30 -8.81
N ILE A 104 15.19 0.42 -8.11
CA ILE A 104 14.89 0.58 -6.69
C ILE A 104 16.02 -0.05 -5.84
N PRO A 105 16.73 0.69 -4.99
CA PRO A 105 17.74 0.12 -4.09
C PRO A 105 17.15 -0.84 -3.05
N ASP A 106 17.98 -1.74 -2.51
CA ASP A 106 17.58 -2.61 -1.40
C ASP A 106 17.16 -1.77 -0.18
N GLY A 107 16.04 -2.14 0.44
CA GLY A 107 15.47 -1.42 1.58
C GLY A 107 14.66 -0.17 1.21
N GLN A 108 14.40 0.08 -0.07
CA GLN A 108 13.56 1.18 -0.52
C GLN A 108 12.31 0.67 -1.27
N GLU A 109 11.27 1.49 -1.28
CA GLU A 109 10.03 1.31 -2.03
C GLU A 109 9.59 2.64 -2.64
N LEU A 110 8.60 2.61 -3.55
CA LEU A 110 8.01 3.84 -4.09
C LEU A 110 7.33 4.65 -2.98
N ASP A 111 7.50 5.98 -3.01
CA ASP A 111 6.87 6.89 -2.04
C ASP A 111 5.40 7.17 -2.40
N ILE A 112 4.56 6.14 -2.22
CA ILE A 112 3.15 6.13 -2.57
C ILE A 112 2.34 5.32 -1.55
N ASP A 113 1.14 5.81 -1.24
CA ASP A 113 0.19 5.18 -0.36
C ASP A 113 -1.20 5.04 -1.00
N PHE A 114 -1.96 4.07 -0.49
CA PHE A 114 -3.31 3.78 -0.93
C PHE A 114 -4.21 3.65 0.29
N VAL A 115 -5.37 4.29 0.25
CA VAL A 115 -6.38 4.19 1.31
C VAL A 115 -7.75 4.02 0.69
N ILE A 116 -8.63 3.26 1.35
CA ILE A 116 -10.06 3.25 1.00
C ILE A 116 -10.70 4.50 1.62
N GLY A 117 -11.54 5.20 0.84
CA GLY A 117 -12.34 6.30 1.34
C GLY A 117 -13.24 6.91 0.27
N ASP A 118 -14.16 7.78 0.71
CA ASP A 118 -15.14 8.39 -0.17
C ASP A 118 -14.60 9.67 -0.82
N ILE A 119 -15.02 9.96 -2.06
CA ILE A 119 -14.75 11.25 -2.70
C ILE A 119 -15.23 12.40 -1.81
N GLY A 120 -14.32 13.34 -1.52
CA GLY A 120 -14.54 14.50 -0.65
C GLY A 120 -14.18 14.28 0.83
N GLY A 121 -13.83 13.06 1.25
CA GLY A 121 -13.46 12.75 2.64
C GLY A 121 -12.01 13.05 3.06
N GLY A 122 -11.13 13.37 2.11
CA GLY A 122 -9.67 13.41 2.29
C GLY A 122 -9.00 12.03 2.43
N ALA A 123 -7.67 12.02 2.52
CA ALA A 123 -6.89 10.82 2.81
C ALA A 123 -6.91 10.49 4.31
N SER A 124 -7.28 9.26 4.66
CA SER A 124 -7.45 8.84 6.06
C SER A 124 -6.14 8.64 6.82
N ASN A 125 -5.01 8.51 6.12
CA ASN A 125 -3.66 8.44 6.67
C ASN A 125 -3.08 9.82 7.05
N GLY A 126 -3.80 10.91 6.75
CA GLY A 126 -3.40 12.28 7.08
C GLY A 126 -2.51 12.94 6.02
N ASP A 127 -2.27 12.30 4.88
CA ASP A 127 -1.56 12.90 3.77
C ASP A 127 -2.34 14.07 3.17
N THR A 128 -1.61 15.10 2.78
CA THR A 128 -2.20 16.32 2.19
C THR A 128 -2.08 16.36 0.69
N ASP A 129 -1.18 15.58 0.09
CA ASP A 129 -1.08 15.39 -1.35
C ASP A 129 -1.78 14.07 -1.73
N PHE A 130 -3.06 14.19 -2.07
CA PHE A 130 -3.89 13.04 -2.38
C PHE A 130 -4.79 13.28 -3.59
N TYR A 131 -5.18 12.20 -4.26
CA TYR A 131 -6.10 12.20 -5.40
C TYR A 131 -7.08 11.03 -5.27
N TYR A 132 -8.25 11.15 -5.88
CA TYR A 132 -9.25 10.10 -5.87
C TYR A 132 -9.18 9.25 -7.13
N VAL A 133 -9.42 7.96 -6.96
CA VAL A 133 -9.77 7.04 -8.05
C VAL A 133 -11.11 6.41 -7.69
N GLN A 134 -12.10 6.54 -8.58
CA GLN A 134 -13.40 5.91 -8.37
C GLN A 134 -13.46 4.53 -9.02
N VAL A 135 -14.06 3.57 -8.33
CA VAL A 135 -14.25 2.20 -8.81
C VAL A 135 -15.74 1.86 -8.72
N GLY A 136 -16.37 1.65 -9.86
CA GLY A 136 -17.82 1.53 -9.94
C GLY A 136 -18.32 0.88 -11.23
N SER A 137 -19.62 0.96 -11.49
CA SER A 137 -20.20 0.56 -12.78
C SER A 137 -20.38 1.78 -13.68
N SER A 138 -20.08 1.67 -14.96
CA SER A 138 -20.24 2.73 -15.94
C SER A 138 -21.70 3.15 -16.11
N VAL A 139 -21.93 4.44 -16.32
CA VAL A 139 -23.25 4.96 -16.74
C VAL A 139 -23.40 4.93 -18.26
N SER A 140 -22.37 5.33 -19.00
CA SER A 140 -22.42 5.50 -20.46
C SER A 140 -21.14 5.11 -21.22
N ASP A 141 -20.05 4.90 -20.51
CA ASP A 141 -18.73 4.66 -21.07
C ASP A 141 -18.49 3.17 -21.36
N SER A 142 -17.69 2.88 -22.38
CA SER A 142 -17.39 1.51 -22.83
C SER A 142 -15.94 1.06 -22.59
N PHE A 143 -15.11 1.92 -22.00
CA PHE A 143 -13.73 1.60 -21.63
C PHE A 143 -13.67 0.92 -20.27
N LEU A 144 -12.59 0.18 -20.00
CA LEU A 144 -12.39 -0.52 -18.72
C LEU A 144 -12.02 0.43 -17.60
N GLY A 145 -11.31 1.49 -17.95
CA GLY A 145 -10.94 2.59 -17.09
C GLY A 145 -10.59 3.81 -17.93
N GLN A 146 -10.51 4.95 -17.25
CA GLN A 146 -10.04 6.21 -17.82
C GLN A 146 -9.22 6.94 -16.79
N ALA A 147 -8.08 7.46 -17.21
CA ALA A 147 -7.22 8.31 -16.41
C ALA A 147 -6.65 9.45 -17.24
N CYS A 148 -6.21 10.49 -16.54
CA CYS A 148 -5.46 11.57 -17.14
C CYS A 148 -3.98 11.19 -17.25
N LEU A 149 -3.37 11.37 -18.42
CA LEU A 149 -1.94 11.10 -18.59
C LEU A 149 -1.10 12.19 -17.91
N GLY A 150 -0.28 11.80 -16.93
CA GLY A 150 0.70 12.66 -16.26
C GLY A 150 0.11 13.81 -15.42
N CYS A 151 -1.18 13.75 -15.08
CA CYS A 151 -1.89 14.83 -14.40
C CYS A 151 -1.60 14.96 -12.90
N VAL A 152 -1.08 13.90 -12.27
CA VAL A 152 -0.69 13.88 -10.86
C VAL A 152 0.82 14.14 -10.73
N ARG A 153 1.61 13.55 -11.63
CA ARG A 153 3.06 13.74 -11.79
C ARG A 153 3.44 13.73 -13.27
N GLY A 154 4.54 14.39 -13.65
CA GLY A 154 5.00 14.51 -15.04
C GLY A 154 4.66 15.88 -15.64
N ASN A 155 3.37 16.16 -15.83
CA ASN A 155 2.87 17.49 -16.23
C ASN A 155 1.58 17.83 -15.47
N PRO A 156 1.67 18.09 -14.16
CA PRO A 156 0.51 18.06 -13.29
C PRO A 156 -0.46 19.20 -13.61
N PHE A 157 -1.71 18.83 -13.90
CA PHE A 157 -2.85 19.75 -14.03
C PHE A 157 -4.05 19.31 -13.20
N GLY A 158 -4.00 18.13 -12.58
CA GLY A 158 -4.97 17.71 -11.58
C GLY A 158 -4.78 18.53 -10.32
N ALA A 159 -5.88 19.10 -9.80
CA ALA A 159 -5.84 19.69 -8.47
C ALA A 159 -5.75 18.58 -7.41
N VAL A 160 -5.02 18.81 -6.33
CA VAL A 160 -5.07 17.94 -5.14
C VAL A 160 -6.52 17.74 -4.72
N GLY A 161 -6.91 16.49 -4.47
CA GLY A 161 -8.27 16.07 -4.16
C GLY A 161 -9.19 15.95 -5.39
N ALA A 162 -8.67 16.02 -6.61
CA ALA A 162 -9.44 15.71 -7.82
C ALA A 162 -9.63 14.20 -8.00
N VAL A 163 -10.68 13.82 -8.73
CA VAL A 163 -10.90 12.46 -9.22
C VAL A 163 -10.16 12.30 -10.55
N VAL A 164 -8.99 11.66 -10.51
CA VAL A 164 -8.02 11.61 -11.61
C VAL A 164 -8.14 10.36 -12.47
N ALA A 165 -8.88 9.36 -11.98
CA ALA A 165 -9.15 8.14 -12.71
C ALA A 165 -10.50 7.50 -12.30
N SER A 166 -11.04 6.70 -13.22
CA SER A 166 -12.25 5.90 -13.06
C SER A 166 -12.02 4.47 -13.53
N ILE A 167 -12.54 3.49 -12.79
CA ILE A 167 -12.53 2.07 -13.15
C ILE A 167 -13.98 1.56 -13.29
N PHE A 168 -14.29 0.97 -14.45
CA PHE A 168 -15.64 0.52 -14.81
C PHE A 168 -15.73 -1.01 -14.74
N THR A 169 -16.14 -1.48 -13.57
CA THR A 169 -16.17 -2.91 -13.21
C THR A 169 -17.17 -3.72 -14.02
N ASP A 170 -18.30 -3.15 -14.42
CA ASP A 170 -19.24 -3.78 -15.35
C ASP A 170 -18.63 -4.03 -16.73
N ASN A 171 -17.85 -3.08 -17.25
CA ASN A 171 -17.12 -3.24 -18.51
C ASN A 171 -16.03 -4.31 -18.41
N ILE A 172 -15.33 -4.39 -17.27
CA ILE A 172 -14.36 -5.46 -17.00
C ILE A 172 -15.06 -6.83 -16.99
N ASN A 173 -16.20 -6.94 -16.30
CA ASN A 173 -16.98 -8.18 -16.23
C ASN A 173 -17.57 -8.59 -17.59
N ALA A 174 -17.86 -7.61 -18.46
CA ALA A 174 -18.37 -7.83 -19.81
C ALA A 174 -17.29 -8.22 -20.83
N LEU A 175 -16.02 -8.32 -20.44
CA LEU A 175 -14.95 -8.69 -21.37
C LEU A 175 -15.13 -10.11 -21.94
N GLY A 176 -15.09 -10.19 -23.26
CA GLY A 176 -15.16 -11.45 -23.98
C GLY A 176 -14.01 -12.40 -23.61
N GLY A 177 -14.34 -13.67 -23.41
CA GLY A 177 -13.37 -14.73 -23.13
C GLY A 177 -12.94 -14.89 -21.67
N VAL A 178 -13.38 -14.02 -20.77
CA VAL A 178 -13.04 -14.07 -19.33
C VAL A 178 -14.25 -14.06 -18.39
N GLY A 179 -15.45 -13.79 -18.90
CA GLY A 179 -16.67 -13.67 -18.09
C GLY A 179 -16.95 -14.87 -17.17
N ALA A 180 -16.71 -16.11 -17.63
CA ALA A 180 -16.96 -17.29 -16.78
C ALA A 180 -16.12 -17.30 -15.49
N ALA A 181 -14.87 -16.85 -15.55
CA ALA A 181 -14.02 -16.72 -14.37
C ALA A 181 -14.52 -15.57 -13.47
N LEU A 182 -14.80 -14.41 -14.08
CA LEU A 182 -15.22 -13.21 -13.36
C LEU A 182 -16.59 -13.33 -12.71
N THR A 183 -17.53 -14.11 -13.26
CA THR A 183 -18.89 -14.27 -12.70
C THR A 183 -19.02 -15.45 -11.73
N SER A 184 -17.93 -16.15 -11.40
CA SER A 184 -17.96 -17.41 -10.62
C SER A 184 -17.77 -17.25 -9.11
N GLY A 185 -17.48 -16.03 -8.63
CA GLY A 185 -17.03 -15.80 -7.25
C GLY A 185 -15.55 -16.13 -7.03
N ASP A 186 -14.76 -16.21 -8.10
CA ASP A 186 -13.31 -16.38 -8.00
C ASP A 186 -12.65 -15.06 -7.55
N LEU A 187 -12.23 -15.04 -6.28
CA LEU A 187 -11.60 -13.87 -5.66
C LEU A 187 -10.30 -13.48 -6.37
N LEU A 188 -9.45 -14.44 -6.75
CA LEU A 188 -8.18 -14.14 -7.36
C LEU A 188 -8.37 -13.56 -8.77
N ALA A 189 -9.24 -14.17 -9.57
CA ALA A 189 -9.55 -13.69 -10.92
C ALA A 189 -10.16 -12.28 -10.90
N THR A 190 -11.08 -12.03 -9.96
CA THR A 190 -11.72 -10.71 -9.79
C THR A 190 -10.72 -9.65 -9.32
N THR A 191 -9.89 -10.00 -8.32
CA THR A 191 -8.84 -9.12 -7.80
C THR A 191 -7.86 -8.75 -8.90
N ASN A 192 -7.33 -9.72 -9.65
CA ASN A 192 -6.37 -9.44 -10.73
C ASN A 192 -6.96 -8.55 -11.83
N ALA A 193 -8.21 -8.80 -12.22
CA ALA A 193 -8.85 -8.04 -13.29
C ALA A 193 -9.13 -6.58 -12.89
N ILE A 194 -9.66 -6.35 -11.68
CA ILE A 194 -9.96 -5.01 -11.19
C ILE A 194 -8.67 -4.29 -10.80
N THR A 195 -7.81 -4.90 -9.98
CA THR A 195 -6.55 -4.29 -9.53
C THR A 195 -5.65 -3.96 -10.69
N GLY A 196 -5.44 -4.89 -11.63
CA GLY A 196 -4.57 -4.59 -12.76
C GLY A 196 -5.14 -3.49 -13.66
N THR A 197 -6.45 -3.25 -13.68
CA THR A 197 -7.04 -2.08 -14.38
C THR A 197 -6.83 -0.82 -13.56
N LEU A 198 -7.04 -0.91 -12.24
CA LEU A 198 -6.80 0.19 -11.29
C LEU A 198 -5.35 0.68 -11.33
N SER A 199 -4.38 -0.23 -11.18
CA SER A 199 -2.95 0.06 -11.26
C SER A 199 -2.54 0.62 -12.63
N HIS A 200 -3.21 0.19 -13.71
CA HIS A 200 -2.97 0.68 -15.07
C HIS A 200 -3.38 2.15 -15.21
N GLU A 201 -4.59 2.48 -14.77
CA GLU A 201 -5.08 3.86 -14.79
C GLU A 201 -4.28 4.76 -13.85
N ILE A 202 -3.92 4.31 -12.65
CA ILE A 202 -2.99 5.05 -11.77
C ILE A 202 -1.65 5.25 -12.48
N GLY A 203 -1.13 4.25 -13.18
CA GLY A 203 0.07 4.36 -14.01
C GLY A 203 -0.01 5.51 -15.01
N HIS A 204 -1.14 5.67 -15.71
CA HIS A 204 -1.36 6.82 -16.60
C HIS A 204 -1.29 8.16 -15.85
N THR A 205 -1.89 8.27 -14.65
CA THR A 205 -1.80 9.51 -13.85
C THR A 205 -0.36 9.88 -13.45
N LEU A 206 0.52 8.89 -13.46
CA LEU A 206 1.96 8.96 -13.16
C LEU A 206 2.82 8.92 -14.43
N ASP A 207 2.28 9.33 -15.57
CA ASP A 207 2.98 9.53 -16.85
C ASP A 207 3.48 8.23 -17.51
N LEU A 208 2.84 7.10 -17.23
CA LEU A 208 3.11 5.86 -17.96
C LEU A 208 2.21 5.74 -19.19
N GLU A 209 2.80 5.44 -20.34
CA GLU A 209 2.05 5.18 -21.58
C GLU A 209 1.73 3.70 -21.77
N HIS A 210 0.71 3.44 -22.61
CA HIS A 210 0.41 2.10 -23.08
C HIS A 210 1.62 1.44 -23.75
N CYS A 211 1.82 0.15 -23.47
CA CYS A 211 2.91 -0.58 -24.08
C CYS A 211 2.50 -1.93 -24.66
N TYR A 212 3.27 -2.41 -25.63
CA TYR A 212 3.11 -3.74 -26.19
C TYR A 212 3.54 -4.82 -25.20
N LYS A 213 2.77 -5.89 -25.05
CA LYS A 213 3.18 -7.11 -24.36
C LYS A 213 4.39 -7.73 -25.06
N ALA A 214 4.37 -7.79 -26.39
CA ALA A 214 5.46 -8.35 -27.17
C ALA A 214 6.75 -7.52 -26.98
N GLY A 215 7.80 -8.20 -26.52
CA GLY A 215 9.11 -7.57 -26.27
C GLY A 215 9.19 -6.78 -24.96
N SER A 216 8.13 -6.79 -24.13
CA SER A 216 8.22 -6.28 -22.77
C SER A 216 9.08 -7.17 -21.89
N VAL A 217 9.81 -6.54 -20.97
CA VAL A 217 10.59 -7.19 -19.92
C VAL A 217 10.00 -6.78 -18.58
N THR A 218 9.46 -7.74 -17.84
CA THR A 218 9.03 -7.58 -16.45
C THR A 218 9.89 -8.47 -15.54
N ASP A 219 9.64 -8.46 -14.24
CA ASP A 219 10.41 -9.27 -13.30
C ASP A 219 10.20 -10.78 -13.51
N ASN A 220 8.94 -11.23 -13.51
CA ASN A 220 8.62 -12.65 -13.60
C ASN A 220 8.18 -13.09 -15.00
N GLY A 221 8.29 -12.21 -16.00
CA GLY A 221 7.83 -12.46 -17.37
C GLY A 221 6.29 -12.44 -17.51
N ASN A 222 5.60 -11.89 -16.51
CA ASN A 222 4.17 -11.63 -16.55
C ASN A 222 3.83 -10.57 -17.62
N ALA A 223 2.55 -10.46 -17.98
CA ALA A 223 2.14 -9.40 -18.90
C ALA A 223 2.41 -8.03 -18.28
N PRO A 224 2.87 -7.03 -19.06
CA PRO A 224 3.13 -5.71 -18.52
C PRO A 224 1.82 -5.06 -18.07
N LEU A 225 1.86 -4.35 -16.95
CA LEU A 225 0.70 -3.70 -16.34
C LEU A 225 0.08 -2.67 -17.30
N LEU A 226 0.93 -1.94 -18.04
CA LEU A 226 0.56 -0.97 -19.08
C LEU A 226 0.23 -1.62 -20.43
N GLY A 227 0.20 -2.95 -20.49
CA GLY A 227 -0.34 -3.70 -21.61
C GLY A 227 -1.83 -3.41 -21.81
N THR A 228 -2.25 -3.31 -23.07
CA THR A 228 -3.66 -3.08 -23.43
C THR A 228 -4.11 -3.99 -24.57
N GLY A 229 -5.39 -4.35 -24.54
CA GLY A 229 -6.01 -5.15 -25.60
C GLY A 229 -6.17 -4.39 -26.92
N ALA A 230 -6.05 -3.06 -26.90
CA ALA A 230 -5.98 -2.25 -28.12
C ALA A 230 -4.66 -2.46 -28.90
N LEU A 231 -3.64 -3.02 -28.24
CA LEU A 231 -2.37 -3.39 -28.85
C LEU A 231 -2.33 -4.91 -29.05
N ASP A 232 -1.80 -5.64 -28.07
CA ASP A 232 -1.49 -7.07 -28.20
C ASP A 232 -1.67 -7.87 -26.90
N MET A 233 -2.25 -7.29 -25.84
CA MET A 233 -2.53 -8.01 -24.60
C MET A 233 -3.88 -8.73 -24.68
N PRO A 234 -3.94 -10.07 -24.68
CA PRO A 234 -5.20 -10.81 -24.68
C PRO A 234 -5.98 -10.62 -23.38
N ASN A 235 -7.31 -10.65 -23.46
CA ASN A 235 -8.17 -10.51 -22.27
C ASN A 235 -7.87 -11.52 -21.17
N ALA A 236 -7.47 -12.75 -21.52
CA ALA A 236 -7.14 -13.80 -20.55
C ALA A 236 -5.99 -13.41 -19.60
N ASP A 237 -5.05 -12.57 -20.04
CA ASP A 237 -3.96 -12.09 -19.18
C ASP A 237 -4.48 -11.21 -18.03
N ARG A 238 -5.68 -10.63 -18.15
CA ARG A 238 -6.29 -9.82 -17.08
C ARG A 238 -6.75 -10.65 -15.88
N LEU A 239 -6.87 -11.97 -16.04
CA LEU A 239 -7.18 -12.87 -14.94
C LEU A 239 -5.93 -13.26 -14.14
N LEU A 240 -4.75 -12.93 -14.65
CA LEU A 240 -3.46 -13.24 -14.07
C LEU A 240 -2.82 -11.99 -13.49
N ASP A 241 -1.80 -12.22 -12.67
CA ASP A 241 -0.95 -11.17 -12.16
C ASP A 241 -0.20 -10.44 -13.30
N ARG A 242 0.04 -9.14 -13.12
CA ARG A 242 0.68 -8.26 -14.11
C ARG A 242 1.61 -7.29 -13.43
N GLU A 243 2.68 -6.90 -14.11
CA GLU A 243 3.81 -6.21 -13.47
C GLU A 243 4.24 -4.97 -14.25
N PHE A 244 4.75 -3.96 -13.55
CA PHE A 244 5.44 -2.87 -14.23
C PHE A 244 6.67 -3.38 -14.97
N SER A 245 6.84 -2.92 -16.21
CA SER A 245 7.95 -3.33 -17.05
C SER A 245 9.23 -2.55 -16.76
N PHE A 246 10.37 -3.22 -16.80
CA PHE A 246 11.71 -2.60 -16.86
C PHE A 246 12.05 -2.11 -18.26
N SER A 247 11.36 -2.61 -19.29
CA SER A 247 11.42 -2.11 -20.65
C SER A 247 10.20 -2.58 -21.42
N CYS A 248 9.61 -1.71 -22.24
CA CYS A 248 8.54 -2.05 -23.16
C CYS A 248 8.51 -1.10 -24.37
N ASN A 249 7.96 -1.56 -25.49
CA ASN A 249 7.77 -0.72 -26.68
C ASN A 249 6.47 0.07 -26.56
N LEU A 250 6.50 1.37 -26.89
CA LEU A 250 5.33 2.26 -26.95
C LEU A 250 4.70 2.32 -28.34
N ASN A 251 5.44 1.91 -29.37
CA ASN A 251 4.97 1.86 -30.74
C ASN A 251 5.36 0.56 -31.44
N PHE A 252 4.63 0.21 -32.50
CA PHE A 252 4.84 -1.03 -33.25
C PHE A 252 6.26 -1.14 -33.84
N SER A 253 6.90 -0.01 -34.16
CA SER A 253 8.27 0.00 -34.69
C SER A 253 9.34 -0.27 -33.64
N GLY A 254 8.99 -0.29 -32.35
CA GLY A 254 9.93 -0.45 -31.24
C GLY A 254 10.95 0.68 -31.11
N THR A 255 10.68 1.84 -31.72
CA THR A 255 11.60 2.99 -31.71
C THR A 255 11.38 3.89 -30.51
N GLN A 256 10.24 3.75 -29.84
CA GLN A 256 9.93 4.41 -28.59
C GLN A 256 9.78 3.34 -27.51
N THR A 257 10.51 3.50 -26.42
CA THR A 257 10.54 2.54 -25.32
C THR A 257 10.36 3.26 -23.98
N GLN A 258 9.72 2.58 -23.04
CA GLN A 258 9.54 3.05 -21.67
C GLN A 258 10.10 2.02 -20.68
N ASN A 259 10.77 2.50 -19.62
CA ASN A 259 10.99 1.72 -18.41
C ASN A 259 9.99 2.23 -17.37
N SER A 260 8.92 1.46 -17.15
CA SER A 260 7.81 1.89 -16.31
C SER A 260 8.25 2.10 -14.87
N VAL A 261 9.09 1.20 -14.34
CA VAL A 261 9.61 1.32 -12.97
C VAL A 261 10.48 2.58 -12.82
N GLN A 262 11.34 2.88 -13.79
CA GLN A 262 12.15 4.09 -13.75
C GLN A 262 11.32 5.37 -13.82
N THR A 263 10.26 5.40 -14.64
CA THR A 263 9.34 6.54 -14.69
C THR A 263 8.63 6.72 -13.35
N LEU A 264 8.16 5.64 -12.72
CA LEU A 264 7.56 5.69 -11.38
C LEU A 264 8.54 6.23 -10.33
N VAL A 265 9.78 5.73 -10.29
CA VAL A 265 10.84 6.25 -9.40
C VAL A 265 11.10 7.73 -9.63
N THR A 266 11.09 8.18 -10.89
CA THR A 266 11.31 9.59 -11.25
C THR A 266 10.17 10.48 -10.77
N ASN A 267 8.93 9.99 -10.87
CA ASN A 267 7.73 10.78 -10.61
C ASN A 267 7.28 10.75 -9.14
N LEU A 268 7.50 9.64 -8.45
CA LEU A 268 7.11 9.43 -7.06
C LEU A 268 8.27 9.68 -6.09
N GLY A 269 9.51 9.39 -6.51
CA GLY A 269 10.62 9.23 -5.58
C GLY A 269 10.55 7.88 -4.85
N LEU A 270 11.42 7.74 -3.86
CA LEU A 270 11.58 6.54 -3.05
C LEU A 270 11.57 6.91 -1.57
N ARG A 271 11.09 5.98 -0.76
CA ARG A 271 11.18 6.04 0.70
C ARG A 271 11.81 4.76 1.24
N ASP A 272 12.26 4.83 2.49
CA ASP A 272 12.70 3.65 3.22
C ASP A 272 11.49 2.74 3.45
N ALA A 273 11.60 1.48 3.02
CA ALA A 273 10.56 0.49 3.26
C ALA A 273 10.34 0.30 4.78
N PRO A 274 9.12 0.02 5.25
CA PRO A 274 8.83 -0.15 6.68
C PRO A 274 9.71 -1.21 7.37
N ASP A 275 10.16 -2.22 6.61
CA ASP A 275 11.03 -3.29 7.07
C ASP A 275 12.53 -2.98 6.93
N SER A 276 12.91 -1.84 6.34
CA SER A 276 14.29 -1.37 6.21
C SER A 276 14.76 -0.49 7.35
N VAL A 277 13.92 -0.32 8.39
CA VAL A 277 14.35 0.24 9.67
C VAL A 277 15.40 -0.68 10.27
N THR A 278 16.65 -0.34 9.94
CA THR A 278 17.89 -0.49 10.69
C THR A 278 17.88 -1.65 11.67
N GLU A 279 18.78 -2.62 11.42
CA GLU A 279 19.44 -3.41 12.46
C GLU A 279 19.23 -2.75 13.82
N LEU A 280 18.41 -3.37 14.68
CA LEU A 280 18.32 -3.03 16.10
C LEU A 280 19.75 -2.70 16.53
N PRO A 281 20.08 -1.47 16.97
CA PRO A 281 21.42 -1.19 17.45
C PRO A 281 21.66 -2.24 18.50
N GLU A 282 22.57 -3.19 18.24
CA GLU A 282 22.71 -4.39 19.06
C GLU A 282 22.65 -3.92 20.51
N PRO A 283 21.68 -4.38 21.33
CA PRO A 283 21.50 -3.84 22.66
C PRO A 283 22.84 -4.00 23.35
N ALA A 284 23.52 -2.87 23.55
CA ALA A 284 24.95 -2.77 23.75
C ALA A 284 25.50 -4.02 24.43
N MET A 285 26.06 -4.96 23.64
CA MET A 285 26.78 -6.09 24.23
C MET A 285 27.82 -5.54 25.21
N GLY A 286 28.39 -4.36 24.94
CA GLY A 286 29.22 -3.59 25.87
C GLY A 286 28.55 -3.22 27.20
N ALA A 287 27.26 -2.88 27.25
CA ALA A 287 26.56 -2.56 28.50
C ALA A 287 26.24 -3.82 29.32
N VAL A 288 25.88 -4.93 28.66
CA VAL A 288 25.64 -6.23 29.32
C VAL A 288 26.96 -6.83 29.84
N PHE A 289 28.04 -6.76 29.04
CA PHE A 289 29.39 -7.15 29.48
C PHE A 289 29.91 -6.23 30.60
N GLY A 290 29.67 -4.92 30.51
CA GLY A 290 30.07 -3.94 31.52
C GLY A 290 29.37 -4.16 32.87
N LEU A 291 28.06 -4.41 32.86
CA LEU A 291 27.29 -4.76 34.07
C LEU A 291 27.70 -6.13 34.64
N GLY A 292 27.99 -7.11 33.77
CA GLY A 292 28.52 -8.42 34.17
C GLY A 292 29.88 -8.33 34.89
N LEU A 293 30.79 -7.50 34.39
CA LEU A 293 32.10 -7.26 34.99
C LEU A 293 32.01 -6.52 36.34
N LEU A 294 31.13 -5.52 36.45
CA LEU A 294 30.86 -4.82 37.71
C LEU A 294 30.24 -5.76 38.77
N GLY A 295 29.34 -6.64 38.36
CA GLY A 295 28.76 -7.69 39.21
C GLY A 295 29.82 -8.67 39.74
N MET A 296 30.72 -9.15 38.87
CA MET A 296 31.81 -10.05 39.27
C MET A 296 32.85 -9.38 40.18
N ALA A 297 33.17 -8.10 39.97
CA ALA A 297 34.05 -7.33 40.84
C ALA A 297 33.44 -7.12 42.25
N ALA A 298 32.14 -6.87 42.34
CA ALA A 298 31.43 -6.75 43.61
C ALA A 298 31.38 -8.08 44.38
N MET A 299 31.15 -9.20 43.69
CA MET A 299 31.14 -10.54 44.30
C MET A 299 32.53 -10.95 44.82
N ARG A 300 33.62 -10.69 44.08
CA ARG A 300 35.00 -10.96 44.53
C ARG A 300 35.39 -10.15 45.78
N ARG A 301 34.95 -8.90 45.90
CA ARG A 301 35.20 -8.07 47.10
C ARG A 301 34.45 -8.58 48.32
N ARG A 302 33.29 -9.22 48.15
CA ARG A 302 32.50 -9.79 49.24
C ARG A 302 33.10 -11.09 49.77
N ALA A 303 33.60 -11.95 48.89
CA ALA A 303 34.27 -13.20 49.26
C ALA A 303 35.55 -12.97 50.08
N ARG A 304 36.37 -11.97 49.73
CA ARG A 304 37.60 -11.60 50.46
C ARG A 304 37.38 -10.98 51.84
N ARG A 305 36.16 -10.56 52.16
CA ARG A 305 35.79 -10.02 53.48
C ARG A 305 35.16 -11.08 54.41
N ALA A 306 34.86 -12.26 53.86
CA ALA A 306 34.25 -13.37 54.58
C ALA A 306 35.24 -14.50 54.90
N ALA A 307 36.48 -14.40 54.40
CA ALA A 307 37.65 -15.19 54.79
C ALA A 307 38.54 -14.33 55.68
#